data_AF-A0A2N5K0I6-F1
#
_entry.id   AF-A0A2N5K0I6-F1
#
_cell.length_a   1.000
_cell.length_b   1.000
_cell.length_c   1.000
_cell.angle_alpha   90.00
_cell.angle_beta   90.00
_cell.angle_gamma   90.00
#
_symmetry.space_group_name_H-M   'P 1'
#
loop_
_entity.id
_entity.type
_entity.pdbx_description
1 polymer ?
#
loop_
_entity_poly.entity_id
_entity_poly.type
_entity_poly.pdbx_seq_one_letter_code
_entity_poly.pdbx_strand_id
1 'polypeptide(L)'
;MSPSISQRWRVVLTKLFMVGMLVLLAASGAQAARATGTTYSGRATAVRASVLGVNTVLADTGALPSSGGAQNASLVHKSVSGLLTADVLHAATIAEGDRSRSESSLARLHLTVGGSTITANFAMARAQAVCTSNGPVVKGSAEVVNLSINGQTINVTKDPNQSINLPGGRVVLNEQKISGTGQNRSITVVGLRVVLDGVADVAIVRASAGITCAGEPTDAKQDFVTGGGCIAAPSCDRGSFNIAAGIKNGGLWGHLNYRDRGTDLKVKSTGITSYTVVNATTRRIKGTAEINGKGGFTFVIEVSDNGEPGKDNDTFKIKLSNGYYAEGKLNCGNIQLHKPGKCSCS
;
A
#
# COMPACT_ATOMS: atom_id res chain seq x y z
N MET A 1 -38.63 35.74 -100.47
CA MET A 1 -37.80 36.96 -100.51
C MET A 1 -37.54 37.41 -99.08
N SER A 2 -36.26 37.71 -98.78
CA SER A 2 -35.72 38.37 -97.57
C SER A 2 -35.63 37.54 -96.26
N PRO A 3 -34.66 37.83 -95.37
CA PRO A 3 -33.24 38.14 -95.59
C PRO A 3 -32.27 37.33 -94.67
N SER A 4 -30.98 37.55 -94.88
CA SER A 4 -29.79 36.82 -94.41
C SER A 4 -29.24 37.20 -93.02
N ILE A 5 -28.55 36.25 -92.37
CA ILE A 5 -27.64 36.46 -91.23
C ILE A 5 -26.22 35.93 -91.58
N SER A 6 -25.22 36.80 -91.45
CA SER A 6 -23.78 36.55 -91.26
C SER A 6 -23.27 37.76 -90.42
N GLN A 7 -22.21 37.76 -89.61
CA GLN A 7 -20.90 37.14 -89.66
C GLN A 7 -20.12 37.50 -88.35
N ARG A 8 -19.35 36.54 -87.79
CA ARG A 8 -18.02 36.63 -87.10
C ARG A 8 -17.60 37.91 -86.36
N TRP A 9 -17.10 37.81 -85.10
CA TRP A 9 -15.87 38.50 -84.60
C TRP A 9 -15.16 37.70 -83.47
N ARG A 10 -13.84 37.49 -83.59
CA ARG A 10 -12.85 37.06 -82.56
C ARG A 10 -12.12 38.34 -82.07
N VAL A 11 -11.60 38.51 -80.84
CA VAL A 11 -10.22 38.17 -80.37
C VAL A 11 -9.96 38.74 -78.93
N VAL A 12 -9.55 37.86 -77.99
CA VAL A 12 -8.48 37.87 -76.93
C VAL A 12 -8.24 39.07 -75.96
N LEU A 13 -8.21 38.83 -74.61
CA LEU A 13 -7.04 38.98 -73.69
C LEU A 13 -7.35 38.70 -72.17
N THR A 14 -6.66 37.69 -71.61
CA THR A 14 -6.00 37.54 -70.29
C THR A 14 -6.66 37.99 -68.95
N LYS A 15 -6.83 37.05 -67.99
CA LYS A 15 -6.24 37.08 -66.62
C LYS A 15 -6.59 35.83 -65.78
N LEU A 16 -5.58 35.34 -65.05
CA LEU A 16 -5.49 34.15 -64.19
C LEU A 16 -6.67 33.93 -63.22
N PHE A 17 -7.15 32.69 -63.12
CA PHE A 17 -7.86 32.17 -61.96
C PHE A 17 -6.92 31.26 -61.15
N MET A 18 -6.54 31.71 -59.96
CA MET A 18 -5.90 30.89 -58.92
C MET A 18 -6.84 30.95 -57.70
N VAL A 19 -7.59 29.88 -57.46
CA VAL A 19 -8.29 29.69 -56.19
C VAL A 19 -7.82 28.34 -55.65
N GLY A 20 -6.94 28.42 -54.66
CA GLY A 20 -6.38 27.28 -53.95
C GLY A 20 -7.45 26.58 -53.12
N MET A 21 -7.64 25.30 -53.39
CA MET A 21 -8.47 24.39 -52.61
C MET A 21 -7.69 24.00 -51.34
N LEU A 22 -7.95 24.71 -50.24
CA LEU A 22 -7.42 24.40 -48.92
C LEU A 22 -8.14 23.16 -48.36
N VAL A 23 -7.54 21.99 -48.52
CA VAL A 23 -7.98 20.77 -47.83
C VAL A 23 -7.56 20.88 -46.36
N LEU A 24 -8.50 21.22 -45.47
CA LEU A 24 -8.29 21.09 -44.03
C LEU A 24 -8.31 19.59 -43.66
N LEU A 25 -7.13 19.02 -43.46
CA LEU A 25 -6.95 17.82 -42.64
C LEU A 25 -7.29 18.18 -41.19
N ALA A 26 -8.53 17.97 -40.78
CA ALA A 26 -8.89 17.94 -39.37
C ALA A 26 -8.27 16.67 -38.76
N ALA A 27 -7.03 16.77 -38.29
CA ALA A 27 -6.47 15.79 -37.38
C ALA A 27 -7.32 15.83 -36.11
N SER A 28 -8.18 14.82 -35.95
CA SER A 28 -8.86 14.52 -34.69
C SER A 28 -7.82 14.09 -33.67
N GLY A 29 -7.11 15.07 -33.11
CA GLY A 29 -6.37 14.88 -31.88
C GLY A 29 -7.38 14.50 -30.82
N ALA A 30 -7.42 13.22 -30.45
CA ALA A 30 -8.04 12.79 -29.21
C ALA A 30 -7.25 13.49 -28.08
N GLN A 31 -7.68 14.69 -27.69
CA GLN A 31 -7.26 15.27 -26.43
C GLN A 31 -7.75 14.31 -25.35
N ALA A 32 -6.81 13.53 -24.78
CA ALA A 32 -7.05 12.84 -23.54
C ALA A 32 -7.54 13.88 -22.54
N ALA A 33 -8.80 13.77 -22.12
CA ALA A 33 -9.37 14.63 -21.09
C ALA A 33 -8.42 14.56 -19.88
N ARG A 34 -7.84 15.70 -19.49
CA ARG A 34 -7.04 15.77 -18.27
C ARG A 34 -7.96 15.40 -17.11
N ALA A 35 -7.56 14.39 -16.34
CA ALA A 35 -8.24 14.10 -15.08
C ALA A 35 -8.24 15.38 -14.23
N THR A 36 -9.41 15.76 -13.71
CA THR A 36 -9.60 16.99 -12.92
C THR A 36 -8.94 16.93 -11.54
N GLY A 37 -8.27 15.83 -11.22
CA GLY A 37 -7.40 15.64 -10.06
C GLY A 37 -6.70 14.28 -10.10
N THR A 38 -5.62 14.13 -9.33
CA THR A 38 -4.97 12.83 -9.13
C THR A 38 -5.99 11.85 -8.55
N THR A 39 -6.05 10.64 -9.12
CA THR A 39 -6.89 9.55 -8.58
C THR A 39 -6.03 8.39 -8.11
N TYR A 40 -6.57 7.62 -7.17
CA TYR A 40 -5.80 6.58 -6.49
C TYR A 40 -6.48 5.22 -6.60
N SER A 41 -5.68 4.19 -6.41
CA SER A 41 -6.17 2.85 -6.09
C SER A 41 -5.27 2.23 -5.05
N GLY A 42 -5.81 1.29 -4.30
CA GLY A 42 -5.02 0.54 -3.35
C GLY A 42 -5.89 -0.40 -2.54
N ARG A 43 -5.24 -1.37 -1.93
CA ARG A 43 -5.83 -2.34 -1.01
C ARG A 43 -4.70 -3.08 -0.32
N ALA A 44 -4.86 -3.32 0.96
CA ALA A 44 -3.99 -4.20 1.71
C ALA A 44 -4.82 -5.32 2.34
N THR A 45 -4.24 -6.50 2.43
CA THR A 45 -4.88 -7.68 3.03
C THR A 45 -3.81 -8.50 3.74
N ALA A 46 -4.02 -8.86 5.01
CA ALA A 46 -3.05 -9.67 5.75
C ALA A 46 -3.07 -11.13 5.30
N VAL A 47 -4.25 -11.71 5.09
CA VAL A 47 -4.40 -13.06 4.52
C VAL A 47 -5.56 -13.10 3.54
N ARG A 48 -5.31 -13.65 2.36
CA ARG A 48 -6.33 -14.06 1.39
C ARG A 48 -6.02 -15.46 0.92
N ALA A 49 -6.83 -16.42 1.33
CA ALA A 49 -6.66 -17.84 1.02
C ALA A 49 -7.88 -18.35 0.25
N SER A 50 -7.63 -19.11 -0.81
CA SER A 50 -8.60 -20.02 -1.44
C SER A 50 -8.04 -21.43 -1.31
N VAL A 51 -8.80 -22.34 -0.68
CA VAL A 51 -8.41 -23.75 -0.53
C VAL A 51 -9.62 -24.59 -0.89
N LEU A 52 -9.48 -25.43 -1.93
CA LEU A 52 -10.57 -26.27 -2.47
C LEU A 52 -11.88 -25.49 -2.69
N GLY A 53 -11.77 -24.25 -3.19
CA GLY A 53 -12.90 -23.36 -3.45
C GLY A 53 -13.44 -22.58 -2.25
N VAL A 54 -12.98 -22.86 -1.03
CA VAL A 54 -13.35 -22.12 0.18
C VAL A 54 -12.45 -20.90 0.35
N ASN A 55 -13.05 -19.72 0.42
CA ASN A 55 -12.33 -18.45 0.53
C ASN A 55 -12.28 -17.96 2.00
N THR A 56 -11.09 -17.60 2.46
CA THR A 56 -10.85 -16.93 3.75
C THR A 56 -10.14 -15.60 3.50
N VAL A 57 -10.65 -14.51 4.07
CA VAL A 57 -10.03 -13.19 4.02
C VAL A 57 -9.92 -12.64 5.44
N LEU A 58 -8.72 -12.22 5.85
CA LEU A 58 -8.45 -11.68 7.18
C LEU A 58 -7.71 -10.34 7.07
N ALA A 59 -8.16 -9.37 7.89
CA ALA A 59 -7.66 -7.99 7.94
C ALA A 59 -7.47 -7.39 6.53
N ASP A 60 -8.59 -7.03 5.92
CA ASP A 60 -8.67 -6.47 4.58
C ASP A 60 -9.20 -5.05 4.63
N THR A 61 -8.46 -4.10 4.05
CA THR A 61 -8.86 -2.69 4.01
C THR A 61 -10.07 -2.44 3.13
N GLY A 62 -10.40 -3.38 2.23
CA GLY A 62 -11.21 -3.09 1.06
C GLY A 62 -10.45 -2.20 0.05
N ALA A 63 -11.13 -1.83 -1.03
CA ALA A 63 -10.55 -0.92 -2.02
C ALA A 63 -10.49 0.51 -1.47
N LEU A 64 -9.37 1.19 -1.69
CA LEU A 64 -9.25 2.62 -1.42
C LEU A 64 -10.14 3.40 -2.40
N PRO A 65 -10.91 4.41 -1.92
CA PRO A 65 -11.64 5.32 -2.80
C PRO A 65 -10.71 6.02 -3.80
N SER A 66 -11.21 6.24 -5.02
CA SER A 66 -10.43 6.91 -6.07
C SER A 66 -10.08 8.36 -5.75
N SER A 67 -10.85 9.01 -4.89
CA SER A 67 -10.58 10.34 -4.32
C SER A 67 -9.45 10.36 -3.28
N GLY A 68 -8.95 9.19 -2.88
CA GLY A 68 -7.95 9.04 -1.83
C GLY A 68 -8.58 8.91 -0.44
N GLY A 69 -7.78 9.11 0.58
CA GLY A 69 -8.11 8.88 1.98
C GLY A 69 -7.33 7.72 2.58
N ALA A 70 -7.85 7.16 3.67
CA ALA A 70 -7.18 6.09 4.39
C ALA A 70 -8.19 5.02 4.78
N GLN A 71 -7.75 3.76 4.73
CA GLN A 71 -8.47 2.58 5.16
C GLN A 71 -7.51 1.71 5.96
N ASN A 72 -8.02 1.05 7.00
CA ASN A 72 -7.25 0.08 7.75
C ASN A 72 -8.13 -1.11 8.16
N ALA A 73 -7.48 -2.24 8.38
CA ALA A 73 -8.09 -3.41 8.98
C ALA A 73 -7.02 -4.14 9.79
N SER A 74 -7.38 -4.58 10.98
CA SER A 74 -6.39 -5.19 11.86
C SER A 74 -7.02 -6.16 12.85
N LEU A 75 -6.28 -7.20 13.21
CA LEU A 75 -6.71 -8.27 14.12
C LEU A 75 -5.53 -8.65 15.02
N VAL A 76 -5.76 -8.83 16.31
CA VAL A 76 -4.67 -9.18 17.24
C VAL A 76 -4.29 -10.65 17.16
N HIS A 77 -5.25 -11.51 16.87
CA HIS A 77 -5.04 -12.95 16.70
C HIS A 77 -6.16 -13.54 15.84
N LYS A 78 -5.82 -14.50 14.99
CA LYS A 78 -6.80 -15.34 14.31
C LYS A 78 -6.29 -16.77 14.19
N SER A 79 -7.18 -17.71 14.50
CA SER A 79 -7.03 -19.12 14.17
C SER A 79 -8.17 -19.55 13.23
N VAL A 80 -7.81 -20.31 12.22
CA VAL A 80 -8.69 -21.02 11.29
C VAL A 80 -8.29 -22.49 11.37
N SER A 81 -9.18 -23.32 11.92
CA SER A 81 -8.89 -24.72 12.22
C SER A 81 -8.35 -25.47 11.00
N GLY A 82 -7.23 -26.18 11.19
CA GLY A 82 -6.59 -26.99 10.15
C GLY A 82 -5.89 -26.22 9.03
N LEU A 83 -5.96 -24.88 9.01
CA LEU A 83 -5.38 -24.05 7.95
C LEU A 83 -4.34 -23.07 8.47
N LEU A 84 -4.71 -22.20 9.41
CA LEU A 84 -3.92 -21.00 9.71
C LEU A 84 -4.02 -20.60 11.18
N THR A 85 -2.88 -20.27 11.78
CA THR A 85 -2.82 -19.35 12.92
C THR A 85 -1.93 -18.17 12.59
N ALA A 86 -2.39 -16.95 12.93
CA ALA A 86 -1.64 -15.72 12.73
C ALA A 86 -1.91 -14.71 13.85
N ASP A 87 -0.92 -13.89 14.16
CA ASP A 87 -1.01 -12.82 15.14
C ASP A 87 -0.81 -11.44 14.53
N VAL A 88 -1.37 -10.43 15.20
CA VAL A 88 -1.16 -9.00 14.92
C VAL A 88 -1.21 -8.70 13.42
N LEU A 89 -2.30 -9.14 12.78
CA LEU A 89 -2.58 -8.90 11.39
C LEU A 89 -2.90 -7.42 11.21
N HIS A 90 -2.32 -6.80 10.19
CA HIS A 90 -2.56 -5.42 9.82
C HIS A 90 -2.55 -5.26 8.33
N ALA A 91 -3.43 -4.38 7.89
CA ALA A 91 -3.49 -3.88 6.56
C ALA A 91 -3.88 -2.42 6.65
N ALA A 92 -3.14 -1.56 5.97
CA ALA A 92 -3.45 -0.15 5.84
C ALA A 92 -3.20 0.31 4.41
N THR A 93 -4.08 1.15 3.93
CA THR A 93 -3.94 1.83 2.64
C THR A 93 -4.27 3.30 2.84
N ILE A 94 -3.45 4.16 2.27
CA ILE A 94 -3.63 5.61 2.31
C ILE A 94 -3.24 6.20 0.97
N ALA A 95 -3.97 7.21 0.52
CA ALA A 95 -3.54 8.04 -0.60
C ALA A 95 -4.01 9.47 -0.47
N GLU A 96 -3.16 10.38 -0.90
CA GLU A 96 -3.43 11.81 -0.96
C GLU A 96 -2.36 12.52 -1.80
N GLY A 97 -2.74 13.65 -2.40
CA GLY A 97 -1.88 14.51 -3.23
C GLY A 97 -1.16 13.78 -4.35
N ASP A 98 0.14 13.57 -4.15
CA ASP A 98 1.04 12.98 -5.13
C ASP A 98 1.25 11.48 -4.90
N ARG A 99 0.65 10.83 -3.90
CA ARG A 99 1.02 9.45 -3.54
C ARG A 99 -0.14 8.58 -3.07
N SER A 100 0.00 7.28 -3.35
CA SER A 100 -0.73 6.22 -2.66
C SER A 100 0.25 5.21 -2.09
N ARG A 101 -0.10 4.63 -0.94
CA ARG A 101 0.69 3.64 -0.25
C ARG A 101 -0.21 2.62 0.41
N SER A 102 0.20 1.37 0.32
CA SER A 102 -0.39 0.27 1.06
C SER A 102 0.69 -0.52 1.77
N GLU A 103 0.35 -1.00 2.95
CA GLU A 103 1.17 -1.93 3.70
C GLU A 103 0.31 -3.00 4.32
N SER A 104 0.88 -4.20 4.43
CA SER A 104 0.26 -5.33 5.10
C SER A 104 1.34 -6.04 5.89
N SER A 105 1.03 -6.42 7.12
CA SER A 105 1.95 -7.13 8.01
C SER A 105 1.21 -8.17 8.84
N LEU A 106 1.96 -9.19 9.25
CA LEU A 106 1.51 -10.14 10.24
C LEU A 106 2.69 -10.59 11.10
N ALA A 107 2.40 -10.98 12.33
CA ALA A 107 3.33 -11.65 13.21
C ALA A 107 2.96 -13.15 13.30
N ARG A 108 3.97 -14.02 13.26
CA ARG A 108 3.85 -15.47 13.47
C ARG A 108 2.81 -16.14 12.58
N LEU A 109 3.23 -16.44 11.36
CA LEU A 109 2.51 -17.33 10.47
C LEU A 109 2.73 -18.78 10.88
N HIS A 110 1.65 -19.54 10.97
CA HIS A 110 1.67 -20.99 10.82
C HIS A 110 0.54 -21.38 9.87
N LEU A 111 0.90 -21.82 8.66
CA LEU A 111 0.01 -22.21 7.58
C LEU A 111 0.22 -23.68 7.28
N THR A 112 -0.85 -24.46 7.24
CA THR A 112 -0.83 -25.86 6.80
C THR A 112 -1.75 -25.98 5.59
N VAL A 113 -1.20 -26.34 4.43
CA VAL A 113 -1.96 -26.43 3.17
C VAL A 113 -1.34 -27.48 2.26
N GLY A 114 -2.17 -28.39 1.71
CA GLY A 114 -1.74 -29.46 0.81
C GLY A 114 -0.59 -30.32 1.36
N GLY A 115 -0.65 -30.66 2.66
CA GLY A 115 0.38 -31.45 3.34
C GLY A 115 1.68 -30.69 3.65
N SER A 116 1.84 -29.45 3.18
CA SER A 116 2.98 -28.60 3.50
C SER A 116 2.68 -27.71 4.70
N THR A 117 3.67 -27.53 5.58
CA THR A 117 3.62 -26.59 6.69
C THR A 117 4.58 -25.43 6.43
N ILE A 118 4.07 -24.21 6.42
CA ILE A 118 4.84 -22.97 6.19
C ILE A 118 4.74 -22.10 7.44
N THR A 119 5.88 -21.73 8.01
CA THR A 119 5.94 -20.86 9.20
C THR A 119 6.84 -19.66 8.95
N ALA A 120 6.51 -18.50 9.51
CA ALA A 120 7.37 -17.33 9.50
C ALA A 120 7.14 -16.49 10.77
N ASN A 121 8.18 -15.89 11.34
CA ASN A 121 8.03 -15.07 12.54
C ASN A 121 7.38 -13.72 12.25
N PHE A 122 7.63 -13.17 11.07
CA PHE A 122 7.09 -11.90 10.62
C PHE A 122 7.05 -11.89 9.09
N ALA A 123 6.00 -11.31 8.53
CA ALA A 123 5.95 -11.02 7.11
C ALA A 123 5.35 -9.64 6.93
N MET A 124 5.86 -8.91 5.93
CA MET A 124 5.40 -7.58 5.61
C MET A 124 5.56 -7.30 4.12
N ALA A 125 4.57 -6.64 3.53
CA ALA A 125 4.60 -6.16 2.16
C ALA A 125 4.24 -4.68 2.11
N ARG A 126 4.94 -3.92 1.27
CA ARG A 126 4.71 -2.50 1.01
C ARG A 126 4.60 -2.26 -0.48
N ALA A 127 3.63 -1.42 -0.85
CA ALA A 127 3.43 -0.93 -2.19
C ALA A 127 3.28 0.58 -2.14
N GLN A 128 3.93 1.29 -3.05
CA GLN A 128 3.83 2.75 -3.18
C GLN A 128 3.70 3.14 -4.65
N ALA A 129 2.87 4.14 -4.92
CA ALA A 129 2.79 4.83 -6.19
C ALA A 129 2.88 6.34 -5.94
N VAL A 130 3.69 7.06 -6.71
CA VAL A 130 3.95 8.50 -6.53
C VAL A 130 3.95 9.20 -7.88
N CYS A 131 3.24 10.31 -8.01
CA CYS A 131 3.33 11.24 -9.12
C CYS A 131 4.63 12.04 -9.01
N THR A 132 5.44 12.00 -10.07
CA THR A 132 6.64 12.85 -10.22
C THR A 132 6.46 13.77 -11.42
N SER A 133 7.38 14.72 -11.61
CA SER A 133 7.42 15.55 -12.82
C SER A 133 7.53 14.73 -14.11
N ASN A 134 8.11 13.52 -14.04
CA ASN A 134 8.25 12.60 -15.17
C ASN A 134 7.12 11.56 -15.26
N GLY A 135 6.03 11.76 -14.51
CA GLY A 135 4.91 10.84 -14.42
C GLY A 135 4.99 9.91 -13.21
N PRO A 136 4.06 8.94 -13.10
CA PRO A 136 3.95 8.06 -11.94
C PRO A 136 5.09 7.03 -11.83
N VAL A 137 5.68 6.94 -10.65
CA VAL A 137 6.67 5.94 -10.25
C VAL A 137 6.05 5.01 -9.21
N VAL A 138 6.27 3.71 -9.34
CA VAL A 138 5.82 2.70 -8.37
C VAL A 138 7.01 1.97 -7.78
N LYS A 139 6.93 1.62 -6.48
CA LYS A 139 7.93 0.86 -5.75
C LYS A 139 7.26 -0.18 -4.86
N GLY A 140 7.92 -1.32 -4.70
CA GLY A 140 7.45 -2.43 -3.89
C GLY A 140 8.57 -3.06 -3.10
N SER A 141 8.26 -3.56 -1.91
CA SER A 141 9.19 -4.36 -1.12
C SER A 141 8.44 -5.32 -0.22
N ALA A 142 9.10 -6.43 0.12
CA ALA A 142 8.62 -7.37 1.12
C ALA A 142 9.75 -7.83 2.03
N GLU A 143 9.38 -8.21 3.25
CA GLU A 143 10.25 -8.82 4.24
C GLU A 143 9.55 -10.07 4.80
N VAL A 144 10.25 -11.19 4.85
CA VAL A 144 9.78 -12.42 5.51
C VAL A 144 10.90 -12.94 6.40
N VAL A 145 10.66 -12.98 7.71
CA VAL A 145 11.68 -13.28 8.72
C VAL A 145 11.49 -14.70 9.24
N ASN A 146 12.58 -15.47 9.28
CA ASN A 146 12.62 -16.85 9.75
C ASN A 146 11.59 -17.74 9.04
N LEU A 147 11.53 -17.65 7.71
CA LEU A 147 10.69 -18.54 6.91
C LEU A 147 11.20 -19.97 7.02
N SER A 148 10.30 -20.91 7.29
CA SER A 148 10.55 -22.34 7.23
C SER A 148 9.42 -23.04 6.49
N ILE A 149 9.78 -24.02 5.68
CA ILE A 149 8.86 -24.87 4.91
C ILE A 149 9.17 -26.30 5.28
N ASN A 150 8.19 -27.02 5.81
CA ASN A 150 8.32 -28.40 6.30
C ASN A 150 9.49 -28.60 7.28
N GLY A 151 9.75 -27.58 8.12
CA GLY A 151 10.85 -27.58 9.08
C GLY A 151 12.18 -27.09 8.51
N GLN A 152 12.34 -26.98 7.19
CA GLN A 152 13.55 -26.46 6.56
C GLN A 152 13.53 -24.93 6.48
N THR A 153 14.53 -24.28 7.07
CA THR A 153 14.73 -22.84 6.95
C THR A 153 15.02 -22.44 5.50
N ILE A 154 14.32 -21.41 5.03
CA ILE A 154 14.49 -20.84 3.69
C ILE A 154 15.28 -19.54 3.79
N ASN A 155 16.31 -19.41 2.95
CA ASN A 155 17.01 -18.15 2.79
C ASN A 155 16.18 -17.19 1.92
N VAL A 156 15.71 -16.09 2.49
CA VAL A 156 14.89 -15.09 1.79
C VAL A 156 15.82 -14.02 1.20
N THR A 157 15.81 -13.88 -0.13
CA THR A 157 16.59 -12.84 -0.81
C THR A 157 15.82 -11.52 -0.83
N LYS A 158 16.51 -10.43 -1.21
CA LYS A 158 15.88 -9.11 -1.37
C LYS A 158 15.25 -8.92 -2.75
N ASP A 159 15.54 -9.80 -3.70
CA ASP A 159 15.08 -9.69 -5.07
C ASP A 159 13.57 -9.96 -5.17
N PRO A 160 12.87 -9.33 -6.11
CA PRO A 160 11.46 -9.63 -6.35
C PRO A 160 11.29 -11.01 -6.98
N ASN A 161 10.16 -11.65 -6.68
CA ASN A 161 9.69 -12.90 -7.29
C ASN A 161 10.58 -14.13 -7.05
N GLN A 162 11.21 -14.24 -5.88
CA GLN A 162 11.94 -15.46 -5.49
C GLN A 162 10.98 -16.65 -5.41
N SER A 163 11.23 -17.72 -6.16
CA SER A 163 10.39 -18.92 -6.20
C SER A 163 11.06 -20.09 -5.48
N ILE A 164 10.29 -20.80 -4.65
CA ILE A 164 10.67 -22.05 -3.99
C ILE A 164 9.68 -23.13 -4.43
N ASN A 165 10.19 -24.25 -4.95
CA ASN A 165 9.32 -25.35 -5.40
C ASN A 165 8.72 -26.09 -4.20
N LEU A 166 7.46 -26.51 -4.35
CA LEU A 166 6.79 -27.42 -3.44
C LEU A 166 6.28 -28.63 -4.22
N PRO A 167 6.09 -29.79 -3.57
CA PRO A 167 5.29 -30.86 -4.15
C PRO A 167 3.90 -30.32 -4.55
N GLY A 168 3.57 -30.42 -5.84
CA GLY A 168 2.28 -29.93 -6.39
C GLY A 168 2.16 -28.41 -6.51
N GLY A 169 3.25 -27.65 -6.47
CA GLY A 169 3.19 -26.20 -6.69
C GLY A 169 4.45 -25.43 -6.31
N ARG A 170 4.28 -24.22 -5.76
CA ARG A 170 5.38 -23.34 -5.36
C ARG A 170 5.01 -22.34 -4.28
N VAL A 171 6.02 -21.79 -3.61
CA VAL A 171 5.96 -20.54 -2.85
C VAL A 171 6.66 -19.46 -3.64
N VAL A 172 6.04 -18.28 -3.78
CA VAL A 172 6.67 -17.08 -4.34
C VAL A 172 6.81 -16.04 -3.23
N LEU A 173 8.03 -15.57 -2.99
CA LEU A 173 8.33 -14.51 -2.03
C LEU A 173 8.54 -13.19 -2.77
N ASN A 174 8.16 -12.09 -2.12
CA ASN A 174 8.29 -10.75 -2.67
C ASN A 174 7.74 -10.68 -4.12
N GLU A 175 6.57 -11.26 -4.35
CA GLU A 175 5.95 -11.26 -5.68
C GLU A 175 5.54 -9.82 -6.01
N GLN A 176 6.15 -9.23 -7.03
CA GLN A 176 5.86 -7.86 -7.45
C GLN A 176 5.32 -7.86 -8.87
N LYS A 177 4.09 -7.36 -9.02
CA LYS A 177 3.44 -7.17 -10.31
C LYS A 177 3.12 -5.70 -10.52
N ILE A 178 3.77 -5.09 -11.52
CA ILE A 178 3.50 -3.73 -11.97
C ILE A 178 2.48 -3.78 -13.11
N SER A 179 1.56 -2.82 -13.14
CA SER A 179 0.53 -2.71 -14.17
C SER A 179 0.21 -1.24 -14.48
N GLY A 180 -0.43 -1.00 -15.62
CA GLY A 180 -0.76 0.34 -16.10
C GLY A 180 0.31 0.95 -17.01
N THR A 181 -0.12 1.97 -17.76
CA THR A 181 0.68 2.68 -18.77
C THR A 181 0.42 4.19 -18.68
N GLY A 182 1.35 4.99 -19.22
CA GLY A 182 1.24 6.44 -19.23
C GLY A 182 1.09 7.03 -17.82
N GLN A 183 0.05 7.82 -17.62
CA GLN A 183 -0.22 8.51 -16.34
C GLN A 183 -0.86 7.62 -15.27
N ASN A 184 -1.20 6.37 -15.58
CA ASN A 184 -1.76 5.42 -14.62
C ASN A 184 -0.77 4.27 -14.37
N ARG A 185 -0.26 4.17 -13.16
CA ARG A 185 0.62 3.06 -12.75
C ARG A 185 0.16 2.49 -11.43
N SER A 186 0.30 1.17 -11.30
CA SER A 186 0.04 0.46 -10.07
C SER A 186 1.05 -0.66 -9.85
N ILE A 187 1.20 -1.05 -8.59
CA ILE A 187 1.98 -2.19 -8.18
C ILE A 187 1.19 -3.00 -7.15
N THR A 188 1.23 -4.32 -7.29
CA THR A 188 0.82 -5.27 -6.25
C THR A 188 2.05 -6.01 -5.76
N VAL A 189 2.20 -6.07 -4.45
CA VAL A 189 3.25 -6.82 -3.75
C VAL A 189 2.59 -7.86 -2.87
N VAL A 190 3.03 -9.12 -2.97
CA VAL A 190 2.68 -10.19 -2.04
C VAL A 190 3.94 -10.66 -1.35
N GLY A 191 3.99 -10.61 -0.02
CA GLY A 191 5.19 -10.98 0.71
C GLY A 191 5.48 -12.48 0.63
N LEU A 192 4.45 -13.31 0.75
CA LEU A 192 4.52 -14.75 0.56
C LEU A 192 3.24 -15.26 -0.10
N ARG A 193 3.34 -15.91 -1.26
CA ARG A 193 2.22 -16.54 -1.94
C ARG A 193 2.48 -18.03 -2.11
N VAL A 194 1.57 -18.85 -1.61
CA VAL A 194 1.60 -20.32 -1.80
C VAL A 194 0.59 -20.66 -2.87
N VAL A 195 1.04 -21.31 -3.94
CA VAL A 195 0.18 -21.80 -5.02
C VAL A 195 0.38 -23.30 -5.13
N LEU A 196 -0.67 -24.07 -4.89
CA LEU A 196 -0.73 -25.51 -5.12
C LEU A 196 -1.74 -25.77 -6.22
N ASP A 197 -1.30 -26.39 -7.31
CA ASP A 197 -2.07 -26.51 -8.55
C ASP A 197 -3.37 -27.26 -8.31
N GLY A 198 -4.50 -26.62 -8.62
CA GLY A 198 -5.85 -27.16 -8.40
C GLY A 198 -6.31 -27.24 -6.93
N VAL A 199 -5.44 -26.93 -5.97
CA VAL A 199 -5.72 -27.12 -4.53
C VAL A 199 -5.85 -25.80 -3.77
N ALA A 200 -4.88 -24.90 -3.91
CA ALA A 200 -4.83 -23.69 -3.09
C ALA A 200 -4.11 -22.51 -3.74
N ASP A 201 -4.59 -21.30 -3.42
CA ASP A 201 -3.89 -20.03 -3.66
C ASP A 201 -4.00 -19.19 -2.38
N VAL A 202 -2.88 -19.05 -1.67
CA VAL A 202 -2.80 -18.37 -0.37
C VAL A 202 -1.83 -17.21 -0.47
N ALA A 203 -2.34 -16.00 -0.45
CA ALA A 203 -1.57 -14.78 -0.36
C ALA A 203 -1.46 -14.33 1.12
N ILE A 204 -0.24 -14.26 1.60
CA ILE A 204 0.14 -13.77 2.91
C ILE A 204 0.79 -12.40 2.73
N VAL A 205 0.25 -11.41 3.43
CA VAL A 205 0.56 -9.98 3.36
C VAL A 205 0.62 -9.46 1.92
N ARG A 206 -0.55 -9.03 1.43
CA ARG A 206 -0.69 -8.39 0.14
C ARG A 206 -0.87 -6.88 0.31
N ALA A 207 -0.16 -6.09 -0.46
CA ALA A 207 -0.30 -4.65 -0.55
C ALA A 207 -0.36 -4.22 -2.01
N SER A 208 -1.31 -3.36 -2.37
CA SER A 208 -1.40 -2.77 -3.71
C SER A 208 -1.54 -1.27 -3.62
N ALA A 209 -0.83 -0.54 -4.47
CA ALA A 209 -0.90 0.90 -4.58
C ALA A 209 -0.91 1.27 -6.05
N GLY A 210 -1.79 2.19 -6.43
CA GLY A 210 -1.85 2.74 -7.76
C GLY A 210 -2.24 4.20 -7.73
N ILE A 211 -1.84 4.91 -8.78
CA ILE A 211 -2.08 6.35 -8.92
C ILE A 211 -2.26 6.66 -10.40
N THR A 212 -3.23 7.52 -10.69
CA THR A 212 -3.36 8.19 -11.99
C THR A 212 -3.09 9.66 -11.79
N CYS A 213 -1.98 10.16 -12.34
CA CYS A 213 -1.58 11.54 -12.20
C CYS A 213 -2.40 12.44 -13.11
N ALA A 214 -2.98 13.50 -12.54
CA ALA A 214 -3.27 14.70 -13.32
C ALA A 214 -1.93 15.42 -13.63
N GLY A 215 -1.91 16.33 -14.61
CA GLY A 215 -0.73 17.21 -14.78
C GLY A 215 -0.42 18.00 -13.49
N GLU A 216 0.84 18.42 -13.33
CA GLU A 216 1.50 19.02 -12.14
C GLU A 216 0.84 18.75 -10.77
N PRO A 217 1.52 18.01 -9.85
CA PRO A 217 0.96 17.65 -8.54
C PRO A 217 0.41 18.86 -7.79
N THR A 218 -0.83 18.78 -7.33
CA THR A 218 -1.34 19.74 -6.34
C THR A 218 -0.79 19.36 -4.98
N ASP A 219 -0.07 20.29 -4.35
CA ASP A 219 0.58 20.13 -3.05
C ASP A 219 -0.42 19.75 -1.94
N ALA A 220 -0.60 18.46 -1.68
CA ALA A 220 -1.32 18.01 -0.49
C ALA A 220 -0.36 17.96 0.71
N LYS A 221 -0.65 18.81 1.70
CA LYS A 221 0.15 19.01 2.90
C LYS A 221 -0.45 18.22 4.07
N GLN A 222 -0.12 16.94 4.23
CA GLN A 222 -0.51 16.20 5.44
C GLN A 222 0.67 15.45 6.06
N ASP A 223 0.73 15.50 7.39
CA ASP A 223 1.66 14.73 8.22
C ASP A 223 0.92 13.52 8.79
N PHE A 224 1.38 12.32 8.42
CA PHE A 224 0.84 11.08 8.96
C PHE A 224 1.93 10.01 9.06
N VAL A 225 1.72 9.05 9.96
CA VAL A 225 2.61 7.91 10.15
C VAL A 225 1.87 6.61 9.87
N THR A 226 2.59 5.67 9.29
CA THR A 226 2.17 4.29 9.07
C THR A 226 3.31 3.37 9.48
N GLY A 227 3.03 2.15 9.86
CA GLY A 227 4.07 1.19 10.12
C GLY A 227 3.60 -0.03 10.86
N GLY A 228 4.53 -0.97 10.95
CA GLY A 228 4.37 -2.20 11.71
C GLY A 228 5.71 -2.84 11.92
N GLY A 229 5.81 -3.67 12.96
CA GLY A 229 7.06 -4.29 13.30
C GLY A 229 7.02 -5.00 14.63
N CYS A 230 8.22 -5.30 15.13
CA CYS A 230 8.41 -5.91 16.43
C CYS A 230 9.56 -5.25 17.19
N ILE A 231 9.41 -5.13 18.50
CA ILE A 231 10.46 -4.74 19.45
C ILE A 231 10.70 -5.87 20.46
N ALA A 232 11.78 -5.80 21.23
CA ALA A 232 11.86 -6.58 22.47
C ALA A 232 10.82 -6.04 23.47
N ALA A 233 9.92 -6.89 23.97
CA ALA A 233 9.00 -6.51 25.04
C ALA A 233 9.65 -6.77 26.41
N PRO A 234 9.09 -6.24 27.52
CA PRO A 234 9.64 -6.41 28.87
C PRO A 234 9.79 -7.88 29.30
N SER A 235 8.98 -8.76 28.73
CA SER A 235 9.00 -10.20 28.95
C SER A 235 10.09 -10.95 28.16
N CYS A 236 10.99 -10.22 27.49
CA CYS A 236 11.96 -10.71 26.50
C CYS A 236 11.33 -11.38 25.26
N ASP A 237 10.01 -11.54 25.24
CA ASP A 237 9.25 -11.98 24.09
C ASP A 237 9.02 -10.80 23.11
N ARG A 238 8.79 -11.08 21.82
CA ARG A 238 8.61 -10.00 20.84
C ARG A 238 7.27 -9.30 21.03
N GLY A 239 7.33 -7.99 21.26
CA GLY A 239 6.18 -7.08 21.21
C GLY A 239 5.92 -6.67 19.78
N SER A 240 4.84 -7.15 19.17
CA SER A 240 4.47 -6.83 17.79
C SER A 240 3.42 -5.75 17.76
N PHE A 241 3.57 -4.79 16.84
CA PHE A 241 2.65 -3.66 16.72
C PHE A 241 2.39 -3.30 15.27
N ASN A 242 1.25 -2.65 15.04
CA ASN A 242 0.98 -1.93 13.80
C ASN A 242 0.23 -0.64 14.11
N ILE A 243 0.51 0.40 13.33
CA ILE A 243 0.03 1.77 13.55
C ILE A 243 -0.27 2.43 12.21
N ALA A 244 -1.38 3.15 12.14
CA ALA A 244 -1.54 4.27 11.23
C ALA A 244 -2.18 5.41 12.02
N ALA A 245 -1.66 6.63 11.89
CA ALA A 245 -2.25 7.79 12.55
C ALA A 245 -1.85 9.08 11.83
N GLY A 246 -2.74 10.06 11.84
CA GLY A 246 -2.47 11.37 11.29
C GLY A 246 -3.66 12.31 11.44
N ILE A 247 -3.57 13.44 10.75
CA ILE A 247 -4.67 14.40 10.62
C ILE A 247 -5.11 14.39 9.17
N LYS A 248 -6.38 14.09 8.91
CA LYS A 248 -7.01 14.09 7.59
C LYS A 248 -8.20 15.03 7.57
N ASN A 249 -8.22 15.98 6.64
CA ASN A 249 -9.30 16.99 6.54
C ASN A 249 -9.58 17.71 7.87
N GLY A 250 -8.53 17.99 8.66
CA GLY A 250 -8.65 18.60 9.99
C GLY A 250 -9.09 17.66 11.13
N GLY A 251 -9.45 16.41 10.83
CA GLY A 251 -9.83 15.39 11.82
C GLY A 251 -8.72 14.38 12.12
N LEU A 252 -8.61 13.95 13.37
CA LEU A 252 -7.74 12.84 13.74
C LEU A 252 -8.27 11.52 13.17
N TRP A 253 -7.38 10.68 12.67
CA TRP A 253 -7.69 9.33 12.24
C TRP A 253 -6.55 8.38 12.62
N GLY A 254 -6.86 7.09 12.69
CA GLY A 254 -5.85 6.06 12.89
C GLY A 254 -6.30 4.90 13.75
N HIS A 255 -5.36 3.99 14.01
CA HIS A 255 -5.51 2.81 14.85
C HIS A 255 -4.14 2.35 15.36
N LEU A 256 -4.16 1.60 16.46
CA LEU A 256 -2.99 0.91 16.99
C LEU A 256 -3.43 -0.50 17.40
N ASN A 257 -2.67 -1.52 17.00
CA ASN A 257 -2.68 -2.81 17.67
C ASN A 257 -1.30 -3.10 18.23
N TYR A 258 -1.26 -3.70 19.41
CA TYR A 258 -0.03 -4.16 20.04
C TYR A 258 -0.27 -5.51 20.71
N ARG A 259 0.71 -6.42 20.63
CA ARG A 259 0.69 -7.67 21.36
C ARG A 259 2.05 -7.96 21.96
N ASP A 260 2.08 -8.18 23.27
CA ASP A 260 3.21 -8.79 23.97
C ASP A 260 2.86 -10.23 24.29
N ARG A 261 3.69 -11.16 23.83
CA ARG A 261 3.44 -12.60 23.97
C ARG A 261 3.82 -13.13 25.34
N GLY A 262 4.89 -12.62 25.95
CA GLY A 262 5.34 -13.15 27.23
C GLY A 262 4.38 -12.83 28.37
N THR A 263 3.50 -11.84 28.18
CA THR A 263 2.40 -11.51 29.10
C THR A 263 1.00 -11.83 28.53
N ASP A 264 0.93 -12.37 27.31
CA ASP A 264 -0.28 -12.44 26.45
C ASP A 264 -1.13 -11.15 26.42
N LEU A 265 -0.48 -9.99 26.58
CA LEU A 265 -1.12 -8.69 26.51
C LEU A 265 -1.55 -8.39 25.07
N LYS A 266 -2.81 -7.99 24.89
CA LYS A 266 -3.43 -7.61 23.62
C LYS A 266 -4.01 -6.21 23.75
N VAL A 267 -3.49 -5.26 22.98
CA VAL A 267 -3.99 -3.89 22.94
C VAL A 267 -4.59 -3.63 21.58
N LYS A 268 -5.82 -3.09 21.58
CA LYS A 268 -6.50 -2.62 20.38
C LYS A 268 -7.01 -1.22 20.63
N SER A 269 -6.59 -0.27 19.79
CA SER A 269 -7.10 1.11 19.84
C SER A 269 -8.59 1.14 19.52
N THR A 270 -9.31 1.95 20.28
CA THR A 270 -10.71 2.31 20.06
C THR A 270 -10.86 3.74 19.53
N GLY A 271 -9.78 4.53 19.51
CA GLY A 271 -9.79 5.89 18.97
C GLY A 271 -8.46 6.62 19.15
N ILE A 272 -8.15 7.54 18.24
CA ILE A 272 -7.00 8.45 18.34
C ILE A 272 -7.49 9.78 18.93
N THR A 273 -6.80 10.27 19.96
CA THR A 273 -7.16 11.51 20.68
C THR A 273 -6.11 12.61 20.53
N SER A 274 -4.91 12.28 20.07
CA SER A 274 -3.84 13.26 19.81
C SER A 274 -2.87 12.73 18.77
N TYR A 275 -2.41 13.62 17.89
CA TYR A 275 -1.28 13.42 16.97
C TYR A 275 -0.36 14.64 17.06
N THR A 276 0.89 14.44 17.44
CA THR A 276 1.82 15.55 17.70
C THR A 276 3.17 15.29 17.03
N VAL A 277 3.67 16.28 16.30
CA VAL A 277 5.03 16.29 15.77
C VAL A 277 5.98 16.57 16.93
N VAL A 278 6.83 15.60 17.29
CA VAL A 278 7.83 15.76 18.37
C VAL A 278 9.10 16.37 17.79
N ASN A 279 9.55 15.87 16.64
CA ASN A 279 10.70 16.39 15.91
C ASN A 279 10.62 15.95 14.43
N ALA A 280 11.71 16.11 13.67
CA ALA A 280 11.75 15.81 12.24
C ALA A 280 11.36 14.35 11.90
N THR A 281 11.70 13.37 12.72
CA THR A 281 11.45 11.93 12.46
C THR A 281 10.41 11.30 13.39
N THR A 282 10.05 11.98 14.48
CA THR A 282 9.30 11.37 15.58
C THR A 282 7.92 11.98 15.76
N ARG A 283 6.90 11.13 15.90
CA ARG A 283 5.50 11.49 16.15
C ARG A 283 5.06 10.85 17.46
N ARG A 284 4.28 11.60 18.25
CA ARG A 284 3.61 11.10 19.45
C ARG A 284 2.12 10.99 19.18
N ILE A 285 1.55 9.84 19.49
CA ILE A 285 0.14 9.55 19.31
C ILE A 285 -0.46 9.14 20.66
N LYS A 286 -1.64 9.67 20.98
CA LYS A 286 -2.43 9.25 22.14
C LYS A 286 -3.78 8.72 21.69
N GLY A 287 -4.35 7.82 22.47
CA GLY A 287 -5.67 7.27 22.16
C GLY A 287 -6.29 6.48 23.31
N THR A 288 -7.50 6.00 23.06
CA THR A 288 -8.23 5.06 23.91
C THR A 288 -8.03 3.63 23.39
N ALA A 289 -8.10 2.63 24.26
CA ALA A 289 -7.89 1.24 23.89
C ALA A 289 -8.69 0.25 24.75
N GLU A 290 -8.86 -0.93 24.18
CA GLU A 290 -9.12 -2.17 24.89
C GLU A 290 -7.80 -2.87 25.22
N ILE A 291 -7.71 -3.41 26.44
CA ILE A 291 -6.65 -4.34 26.84
C ILE A 291 -7.29 -5.69 27.13
N ASN A 292 -6.86 -6.73 26.43
CA ASN A 292 -7.40 -8.10 26.52
C ASN A 292 -8.93 -8.14 26.35
N GLY A 293 -9.46 -7.29 25.46
CA GLY A 293 -10.90 -7.19 25.19
C GLY A 293 -11.70 -6.36 26.21
N LYS A 294 -11.05 -5.80 27.24
CA LYS A 294 -11.68 -4.89 28.21
C LYS A 294 -11.38 -3.44 27.84
N GLY A 295 -12.42 -2.63 27.64
CA GLY A 295 -12.29 -1.19 27.37
C GLY A 295 -11.94 -0.36 28.61
N GLY A 296 -11.78 0.96 28.41
CA GLY A 296 -11.54 1.93 29.48
C GLY A 296 -10.06 2.29 29.71
N PHE A 297 -9.17 1.87 28.82
CA PHE A 297 -7.74 2.17 28.91
C PHE A 297 -7.35 3.28 27.93
N THR A 298 -6.23 3.93 28.20
CA THR A 298 -5.56 4.84 27.26
C THR A 298 -4.14 4.37 26.96
N PHE A 299 -3.62 4.84 25.83
CA PHE A 299 -2.23 4.62 25.42
C PHE A 299 -1.57 5.94 24.99
N VAL A 300 -0.25 5.96 25.12
CA VAL A 300 0.65 6.92 24.48
C VAL A 300 1.72 6.13 23.75
N ILE A 301 1.89 6.40 22.46
CA ILE A 301 3.00 5.86 21.68
C ILE A 301 3.89 6.96 21.13
N GLU A 302 5.16 6.64 20.95
CA GLU A 302 6.10 7.41 20.14
C GLU A 302 6.68 6.50 19.06
N VAL A 303 6.70 7.00 17.84
CA VAL A 303 7.23 6.30 16.67
C VAL A 303 8.21 7.22 15.95
N SER A 304 9.38 6.67 15.60
CA SER A 304 10.42 7.39 14.85
C SER A 304 10.78 6.64 13.58
N ASP A 305 10.69 7.33 12.46
CA ASP A 305 11.19 6.90 11.15
C ASP A 305 12.61 7.44 10.96
N ASN A 306 13.61 6.60 11.23
CA ASN A 306 15.02 6.97 11.25
C ASN A 306 15.80 6.46 10.03
N GLY A 307 15.09 5.95 9.02
CA GLY A 307 15.65 5.59 7.73
C GLY A 307 15.37 4.15 7.31
N GLU A 308 15.59 3.88 6.02
CA GLU A 308 15.32 2.59 5.41
C GLU A 308 16.60 1.74 5.24
N PRO A 309 16.57 0.43 5.59
CA PRO A 309 15.43 -0.31 6.14
C PRO A 309 15.18 0.04 7.61
N GLY A 310 13.92 0.08 8.03
CA GLY A 310 13.53 0.47 9.39
C GLY A 310 14.01 -0.46 10.49
N LYS A 311 14.29 -1.74 10.19
CA LYS A 311 14.94 -2.65 11.13
C LYS A 311 16.26 -2.05 11.64
N ASP A 312 16.49 -2.12 12.94
CA ASP A 312 17.66 -1.60 13.67
C ASP A 312 17.81 -0.05 13.65
N ASN A 313 16.94 0.67 12.93
CA ASN A 313 16.96 2.13 12.79
C ASN A 313 15.74 2.79 13.45
N ASP A 314 14.54 2.37 13.06
CA ASP A 314 13.27 2.91 13.55
C ASP A 314 13.05 2.52 15.01
N THR A 315 12.26 3.34 15.71
CA THR A 315 11.94 3.08 17.13
C THR A 315 10.45 3.14 17.39
N PHE A 316 10.02 2.30 18.34
CA PHE A 316 8.66 2.27 18.84
C PHE A 316 8.67 2.27 20.37
N LYS A 317 7.76 3.05 20.95
CA LYS A 317 7.54 3.14 22.40
C LYS A 317 6.05 3.13 22.68
N ILE A 318 5.64 2.43 23.73
CA ILE A 318 4.26 2.38 24.21
C ILE A 318 4.20 2.52 25.74
N LYS A 319 3.30 3.37 26.20
CA LYS A 319 2.87 3.49 27.59
C LYS A 319 1.36 3.28 27.66
N LEU A 320 0.90 2.41 28.56
CA LEU A 320 -0.52 2.20 28.82
C LEU A 320 -0.93 2.75 30.19
N SER A 321 -2.18 3.16 30.30
CA SER A 321 -2.77 3.64 31.57
C SER A 321 -2.73 2.64 32.73
N ASN A 322 -2.58 1.33 32.46
CA ASN A 322 -2.43 0.29 33.49
C ASN A 322 -0.98 0.10 33.98
N GLY A 323 -0.05 0.97 33.57
CA GLY A 323 1.36 0.92 33.96
C GLY A 323 2.25 0.10 33.01
N TYR A 324 1.69 -0.61 32.02
CA TYR A 324 2.50 -1.32 31.04
C TYR A 324 3.36 -0.36 30.22
N TYR A 325 4.60 -0.76 29.98
CA TYR A 325 5.61 0.01 29.27
C TYR A 325 6.46 -0.89 28.38
N ALA A 326 6.70 -0.51 27.14
CA ALA A 326 7.70 -1.15 26.29
C ALA A 326 8.32 -0.12 25.32
N GLU A 327 9.59 -0.27 25.02
CA GLU A 327 10.26 0.53 23.99
C GLU A 327 11.42 -0.23 23.35
N GLY A 328 11.80 0.16 22.14
CA GLY A 328 12.99 -0.36 21.51
C GLY A 328 13.14 0.03 20.05
N LYS A 329 14.30 -0.32 19.49
CA LYS A 329 14.50 -0.38 18.05
C LYS A 329 13.71 -1.53 17.43
N LEU A 330 13.35 -1.37 16.16
CA LEU A 330 12.64 -2.43 15.45
C LEU A 330 13.56 -3.63 15.18
N ASN A 331 13.19 -4.79 15.73
CA ASN A 331 13.79 -6.08 15.41
C ASN A 331 13.30 -6.62 14.05
N CYS A 332 12.18 -6.10 13.56
CA CYS A 332 11.58 -6.39 12.26
C CYS A 332 10.59 -5.29 11.86
N GLY A 333 10.29 -5.18 10.57
CA GLY A 333 9.34 -4.19 10.07
C GLY A 333 9.96 -2.80 9.93
N ASN A 334 9.11 -1.79 9.76
CA ASN A 334 9.53 -0.42 9.43
C ASN A 334 8.36 0.55 9.65
N ILE A 335 8.69 1.75 10.08
CA ILE A 335 7.81 2.90 10.25
C ILE A 335 8.05 3.82 9.05
N GLN A 336 6.98 4.42 8.53
CA GLN A 336 7.05 5.37 7.43
C GLN A 336 6.31 6.61 7.81
N LEU A 337 7.04 7.69 7.79
CA LEU A 337 6.57 9.02 8.07
C LEU A 337 6.37 9.78 6.76
N HIS A 338 5.14 10.24 6.57
CA HIS A 338 4.74 10.98 5.39
C HIS A 338 4.61 12.44 5.81
N LYS A 339 5.51 13.26 5.29
CA LYS A 339 5.55 14.70 5.56
C LYS A 339 4.92 15.46 4.39
N PRO A 340 4.37 16.66 4.64
CA PRO A 340 4.12 17.62 3.58
C PRO A 340 5.38 17.81 2.73
N GLY A 341 5.23 17.74 1.39
CA GLY A 341 6.32 18.12 0.49
C GLY A 341 6.76 19.56 0.76
N LYS A 342 8.07 19.85 0.63
CA LYS A 342 8.53 21.24 0.56
C LYS A 342 8.10 21.78 -0.80
N CYS A 343 7.30 22.84 -0.83
CA CYS A 343 7.09 23.61 -2.06
C CYS A 343 8.48 24.07 -2.55
N SER A 344 8.87 23.68 -3.75
CA SER A 344 9.95 24.37 -4.47
C SER A 344 9.38 25.67 -4.99
N CYS A 345 9.79 26.80 -4.41
CA CYS A 345 9.61 28.09 -5.06
C CYS A 345 10.49 28.07 -6.32
N SER A 346 9.87 27.96 -7.49
CA SER A 346 10.48 28.32 -8.78
C SER A 346 10.58 29.83 -8.90
#